data_AF-A0A8E2FD53-F1
#
_entry.id   AF-A0A8E2FD53-F1
#
_cell.length_a   1.000
_cell.length_b   1.000
_cell.length_c   1.000
_cell.angle_alpha   90.00
_cell.angle_beta   90.00
_cell.angle_gamma   90.00
#
_symmetry.space_group_name_H-M   'P 1'
#
loop_
_entity.id
_entity.type
_entity.pdbx_description
1 polymer ?
#
loop_
_entity_poly.entity_id
_entity_poly.type
_entity_poly.pdbx_seq_one_letter_code
_entity_poly.pdbx_strand_id
1 'polypeptide(L)'
;MPRFKNESPPGATSWAYHGEDGGLYFYNASDNAPVNCSPPGMYGLGDTIGVAADFLQKKIFFTKNGERLMNYAFDKVGGRLHPVLGSADSARITANFGIDLNSKPFKWGLGNTLDFDADMPMPKLKRTKTNAL
;
A
#
# COMPACT_ATOMS: atom_id res chain seq x y z
N MET A 1 -6.22 -22.04 -9.51
CA MET A 1 -5.72 -20.91 -8.69
C MET A 1 -6.40 -19.65 -9.21
N PRO A 2 -7.25 -18.94 -8.44
CA PRO A 2 -7.76 -17.67 -8.93
C PRO A 2 -6.58 -16.68 -8.98
N ARG A 3 -6.36 -16.11 -10.16
CA ARG A 3 -5.32 -15.13 -10.44
C ARG A 3 -5.81 -13.79 -9.89
N PHE A 4 -5.39 -13.44 -8.68
CA PHE A 4 -5.68 -12.14 -8.07
C PHE A 4 -5.08 -11.05 -8.97
N LYS A 5 -5.91 -10.13 -9.48
CA LYS A 5 -5.45 -9.03 -10.32
C LYS A 5 -5.12 -7.85 -9.41
N ASN A 6 -3.83 -7.58 -9.20
CA ASN A 6 -3.35 -6.30 -8.65
C ASN A 6 -3.39 -5.18 -9.71
N GLU A 7 -4.15 -5.36 -10.79
CA GLU A 7 -4.25 -4.40 -11.87
C GLU A 7 -5.39 -3.42 -11.56
N SER A 8 -5.05 -2.14 -11.43
CA SER A 8 -6.07 -1.09 -11.44
C SER A 8 -6.77 -1.09 -12.80
N PRO A 9 -8.10 -0.96 -12.84
CA PRO A 9 -8.80 -0.81 -14.10
C PRO A 9 -8.38 0.52 -14.76
N PRO A 10 -8.39 0.58 -16.11
CA PRO A 10 -8.21 1.84 -16.82
C PRO A 10 -9.22 2.88 -16.33
N GLY A 11 -8.75 4.07 -15.96
CA GLY A 11 -9.62 5.18 -15.54
C GLY A 11 -9.85 5.31 -14.03
N ALA A 12 -9.21 4.50 -13.18
CA ALA A 12 -9.20 4.74 -11.74
C ALA A 12 -8.65 6.14 -11.42
N THR A 13 -9.34 6.87 -10.52
CA THR A 13 -9.01 8.26 -10.16
C THR A 13 -8.62 8.44 -8.70
N SER A 14 -8.84 7.44 -7.86
CA SER A 14 -8.36 7.42 -6.48
C SER A 14 -8.01 6.01 -6.04
N TRP A 15 -7.12 5.91 -5.06
CA TRP A 15 -6.55 4.68 -4.55
C TRP A 15 -6.40 4.81 -3.03
N ALA A 16 -6.84 3.82 -2.28
CA ALA A 16 -6.91 3.85 -0.83
C ALA A 16 -6.58 2.48 -0.23
N TYR A 17 -6.05 2.51 0.99
CA TYR A 17 -5.85 1.36 1.84
C TYR A 17 -6.63 1.61 3.12
N HIS A 18 -7.49 0.66 3.49
CA HIS A 18 -8.43 0.79 4.59
C HIS A 18 -7.92 0.04 5.83
N GLY A 19 -8.12 0.61 7.01
CA GLY A 19 -7.56 0.08 8.26
C GLY A 19 -8.40 -1.02 8.88
N GLU A 20 -9.73 -0.94 8.70
CA GLU A 20 -10.73 -1.79 9.33
C GLU A 20 -10.71 -3.23 8.79
N ASP A 21 -10.46 -3.41 7.50
CA ASP A 21 -10.46 -4.70 6.83
C ASP A 21 -9.12 -5.01 6.16
N GLY A 22 -8.21 -4.04 6.11
CA GLY A 22 -6.97 -4.12 5.35
C GLY A 22 -7.19 -4.09 3.84
N GLY A 23 -8.36 -3.72 3.35
CA GLY A 23 -8.70 -3.76 1.94
C GLY A 23 -7.98 -2.67 1.15
N LEU A 24 -7.65 -2.99 -0.10
CA LEU A 24 -7.24 -2.01 -1.10
C LEU A 24 -8.49 -1.59 -1.88
N TYR A 25 -8.67 -0.29 -2.04
CA TYR A 25 -9.84 0.31 -2.65
C TYR A 25 -9.40 1.28 -3.75
N PHE A 26 -10.15 1.34 -4.85
CA PHE A 26 -10.01 2.41 -5.83
C PHE A 26 -11.39 2.88 -6.25
N TYR A 27 -11.47 4.13 -6.72
CA TYR A 27 -12.66 4.65 -7.37
C TYR A 27 -12.43 4.78 -8.86
N ASN A 28 -13.37 4.28 -9.65
CA ASN A 28 -13.46 4.54 -11.08
C ASN A 28 -14.82 5.17 -11.35
N ALA A 29 -14.86 6.29 -12.07
CA ALA A 29 -16.11 6.97 -12.39
C ALA A 29 -17.06 6.09 -13.25
N SER A 30 -16.54 5.10 -13.97
CA SER A 30 -17.34 4.17 -14.77
C SER A 30 -17.86 2.95 -14.01
N ASP A 31 -17.16 2.52 -12.97
CA ASP A 31 -17.48 1.29 -12.23
C ASP A 31 -17.83 1.67 -10.79
N ASN A 32 -19.12 1.67 -10.46
CA ASN A 32 -19.66 2.16 -9.19
C ASN A 32 -19.41 1.21 -8.00
N ALA A 33 -18.31 0.43 -8.02
CA ALA A 33 -17.99 -0.57 -7.00
C ALA A 33 -16.49 -0.64 -6.72
N PRO A 34 -16.06 -0.58 -5.43
CA PRO A 34 -14.68 -0.82 -5.07
C PRO A 34 -14.30 -2.29 -5.27
N VAL A 35 -13.11 -2.55 -5.79
CA VAL A 35 -12.56 -3.91 -5.87
C VAL A 35 -11.70 -4.18 -4.64
N ASN A 36 -12.12 -5.16 -3.83
CA ASN A 36 -11.36 -5.64 -2.67
C ASN A 36 -10.35 -6.71 -3.12
N CYS A 37 -9.05 -6.40 -3.01
CA CYS A 37 -7.95 -7.36 -3.15
C CYS A 37 -7.52 -7.90 -1.77
N SER A 38 -6.97 -9.12 -1.70
CA SER A 38 -6.58 -9.75 -0.42
C SER A 38 -5.80 -8.78 0.48
N PRO A 39 -6.23 -8.63 1.74
CA PRO A 39 -5.71 -7.58 2.60
C PRO A 39 -4.23 -7.83 2.94
N PRO A 40 -3.34 -6.83 2.88
CA PRO A 40 -1.99 -6.97 3.42
C PRO A 40 -1.99 -7.05 4.96
N GLY A 41 -3.10 -6.69 5.59
CA GLY A 41 -3.35 -6.75 7.03
C GLY A 41 -4.18 -5.56 7.50
N MET A 42 -4.79 -5.65 8.68
CA MET A 42 -5.47 -4.50 9.31
C MET A 42 -4.45 -3.57 9.98
N TYR A 43 -4.83 -2.32 10.22
CA TYR A 43 -4.03 -1.40 11.05
C TYR A 43 -4.91 -0.50 11.92
N GLY A 44 -4.33 0.07 12.97
CA GLY A 44 -5.08 0.89 13.91
C GLY A 44 -4.19 1.78 14.78
N LEU A 45 -4.66 2.02 16.01
CA LEU A 45 -3.98 2.91 16.96
C LEU A 45 -2.51 2.49 17.17
N GLY A 46 -1.59 3.45 17.01
CA GLY A 46 -0.16 3.25 17.20
C GLY A 46 0.60 2.77 15.96
N ASP A 47 -0.10 2.30 14.93
CA ASP A 47 0.54 1.94 13.67
C ASP A 47 0.95 3.18 12.88
N THR A 48 2.07 3.08 12.18
CA THR A 48 2.49 4.08 11.19
C THR A 48 2.32 3.48 9.80
N ILE A 49 1.52 4.13 8.96
CA ILE A 49 1.29 3.70 7.59
C ILE A 49 2.03 4.65 6.64
N GLY A 50 2.87 4.08 5.78
CA GLY A 50 3.50 4.80 4.68
C GLY A 50 2.76 4.55 3.37
N VAL A 51 2.66 5.59 2.55
CA VAL A 51 2.14 5.53 1.18
C VAL A 51 3.25 5.99 0.26
N ALA A 52 3.60 5.17 -0.73
CA ALA A 52 4.64 5.48 -1.68
C ALA A 52 4.08 5.38 -3.10
N ALA A 53 4.41 6.37 -3.93
CA ALA A 53 4.04 6.43 -5.34
C ALA A 53 5.31 6.47 -6.19
N ASP A 54 5.51 5.44 -7.00
CA ASP A 54 6.52 5.41 -8.04
C ASP A 54 5.91 5.98 -9.32
N PHE A 55 6.28 7.22 -9.65
CA PHE A 55 5.78 7.91 -10.85
C PHE A 55 6.41 7.38 -12.14
N LEU A 56 7.58 6.74 -12.08
CA LEU A 56 8.23 6.16 -13.24
C LEU A 56 7.54 4.84 -13.62
N GLN A 57 7.35 3.96 -12.64
CA GLN A 57 6.65 2.69 -12.84
C GLN A 57 5.12 2.83 -12.82
N LYS A 58 4.58 4.00 -12.44
CA LYS A 58 3.14 4.25 -12.29
C LYS A 58 2.47 3.30 -11.31
N LYS A 59 3.10 3.10 -10.15
CA LYS A 59 2.65 2.16 -9.12
C LYS A 59 2.54 2.83 -7.75
N ILE A 60 1.65 2.31 -6.91
CA ILE A 60 1.57 2.66 -5.49
C ILE A 60 1.82 1.40 -4.65
N PHE A 61 2.49 1.55 -3.52
CA PHE A 61 2.54 0.53 -2.46
C PHE A 61 2.42 1.16 -1.08
N PHE A 62 2.16 0.30 -0.09
CA PHE A 62 1.99 0.69 1.30
C PHE A 62 3.03 0.02 2.19
N THR A 63 3.35 0.69 3.29
CA THR A 63 4.18 0.15 4.37
C THR A 63 3.41 0.21 5.69
N LYS A 64 3.67 -0.74 6.57
CA LYS A 64 3.20 -0.74 7.95
C LYS A 64 4.40 -0.80 8.87
N ASN A 65 4.51 0.18 9.75
CA ASN A 65 5.59 0.29 10.72
C ASN A 65 7.00 0.25 10.11
N GLY A 66 7.15 0.75 8.88
CA GLY A 66 8.42 0.76 8.15
C GLY A 66 8.66 -0.49 7.31
N GLU A 67 7.80 -1.51 7.37
CA GLU A 67 7.90 -2.70 6.52
C GLU A 67 6.96 -2.59 5.33
N ARG A 68 7.47 -2.88 4.14
CA ARG A 68 6.64 -2.93 2.92
C ARG A 68 5.73 -4.14 2.96
N LEU A 69 4.46 -3.90 2.63
CA LEU A 69 3.40 -4.90 2.77
C LEU A 69 3.22 -5.78 1.51
N MET A 70 3.58 -5.28 0.32
CA MET A 70 3.46 -5.96 -0.97
C MET A 70 4.38 -5.35 -2.02
N ASN A 71 4.51 -5.97 -3.20
CA ASN A 71 5.22 -5.31 -4.32
C ASN A 71 4.50 -4.03 -4.72
N TYR A 72 3.31 -4.12 -5.28
CA TYR A 72 2.48 -2.94 -5.53
C TYR A 72 1.04 -3.24 -5.19
N ALA A 73 0.37 -2.24 -4.63
CA ALA A 73 -1.05 -2.24 -4.34
C ALA A 73 -1.84 -1.88 -5.61
N PHE A 74 -1.31 -0.93 -6.38
CA PHE A 74 -1.95 -0.39 -7.57
C PHE A 74 -0.92 -0.18 -8.67
N ASP A 75 -1.31 -0.42 -9.92
CA ASP A 75 -0.55 -0.09 -11.13
C ASP A 75 -1.32 0.92 -11.98
N LYS A 76 -0.72 1.36 -13.10
CA LYS A 76 -1.33 2.30 -14.07
C LYS A 76 -1.79 3.61 -13.40
N VAL A 77 -1.18 3.98 -12.28
CA VAL A 77 -1.47 5.21 -11.54
C VAL A 77 -0.97 6.40 -12.35
N GLY A 78 -1.83 7.40 -12.56
CA GLY A 78 -1.52 8.52 -13.43
C GLY A 78 -2.20 9.81 -13.02
N GLY A 79 -1.80 10.89 -13.66
CA GLY A 79 -2.31 12.24 -13.40
C GLY A 79 -1.63 12.92 -12.21
N ARG A 80 -2.26 13.99 -11.72
CA ARG A 80 -1.81 14.72 -10.53
C ARG A 80 -2.38 14.02 -9.30
N LEU A 81 -1.50 13.52 -8.44
CA LEU A 81 -1.90 12.86 -7.21
C LEU A 81 -1.91 13.87 -6.05
N HIS A 82 -2.92 13.74 -5.20
CA HIS A 82 -3.04 14.48 -3.94
C HIS A 82 -3.16 13.45 -2.80
N PRO A 83 -2.38 13.57 -1.72
CA PRO A 83 -2.56 12.70 -0.57
C PRO A 83 -3.91 12.99 0.10
N VAL A 84 -4.64 11.93 0.45
CA VAL A 84 -5.95 12.02 1.10
C VAL A 84 -5.95 11.13 2.33
N LEU A 85 -6.56 11.62 3.40
CA LEU A 85 -6.82 10.88 4.63
C LEU A 85 -8.33 10.88 4.84
N GLY A 86 -8.92 9.70 5.05
CA GLY A 86 -10.33 9.53 5.35
C GLY A 86 -10.49 8.72 6.64
N SER A 87 -11.47 9.07 7.45
CA SER A 87 -11.85 8.31 8.64
C SER A 87 -13.37 8.36 8.77
N ALA A 88 -14.00 7.20 8.92
CA ALA A 88 -15.42 7.12 9.22
C ALA A 88 -15.73 7.51 10.67
N ASP A 89 -14.81 7.16 11.59
CA ASP A 89 -14.90 7.46 13.01
C ASP A 89 -14.02 8.65 13.42
N SER A 90 -14.19 9.12 14.66
CA SER A 90 -13.30 10.11 15.25
C SER A 90 -11.88 9.55 15.40
N ALA A 91 -10.93 10.10 14.65
CA ALA A 91 -9.52 9.71 14.69
C ALA A 91 -8.60 10.91 14.92
N ARG A 92 -7.45 10.67 15.58
CA ARG A 92 -6.33 11.61 15.63
C ARG A 92 -5.21 11.07 14.75
N ILE A 93 -4.95 11.76 13.65
CA ILE A 93 -3.95 11.36 12.66
C ILE A 93 -2.88 12.45 12.60
N THR A 94 -1.60 12.05 12.67
CA THR A 94 -0.47 12.93 12.38
C THR A 94 0.11 12.54 11.03
N ALA A 95 0.12 13.48 10.09
CA ALA A 95 0.72 13.26 8.78
C ALA A 95 2.15 13.80 8.75
N ASN A 96 3.06 13.05 8.13
CA ASN A 96 4.41 13.49 7.81
C ASN A 96 4.56 13.55 6.28
N PHE A 97 4.68 14.76 5.73
CA PHE A 97 4.91 14.99 4.30
C PHE A 97 6.39 15.25 3.96
N GLY A 98 7.31 14.99 4.90
CA GLY A 98 8.75 15.14 4.67
C GLY A 98 9.28 16.57 4.78
N ILE A 99 8.58 17.47 5.49
CA ILE A 99 9.01 18.88 5.67
C ILE A 99 10.32 18.95 6.46
N ASP A 100 10.51 18.07 7.45
CA ASP A 100 11.74 17.96 8.24
C ASP A 100 12.07 16.49 8.48
N LEU A 101 12.83 15.90 7.55
CA LEU A 101 13.26 14.51 7.64
C LEU A 101 14.36 14.27 8.68
N ASN A 102 15.03 15.33 9.16
CA ASN A 102 16.06 15.19 10.18
C ASN A 102 15.44 14.94 11.55
N SER A 103 14.40 15.72 11.91
CA SER A 103 13.71 15.53 13.19
C SER A 103 12.60 14.49 13.13
N LYS A 104 11.96 14.32 11.96
CA LYS A 104 10.85 13.40 11.73
C LYS A 104 11.10 12.58 10.46
N PRO A 105 12.02 11.60 10.50
CA PRO A 105 12.26 10.73 9.36
C PRO A 105 11.01 9.91 9.02
N PHE A 106 10.90 9.49 7.75
CA PHE A 106 9.95 8.45 7.41
C PHE A 106 10.33 7.16 8.13
N LYS A 107 9.32 6.42 8.61
CA LYS A 107 9.55 5.13 9.28
C LYS A 107 10.02 4.05 8.31
N TRP A 108 9.59 4.15 7.05
CA TRP A 108 10.19 3.38 5.96
C TRP A 108 11.48 4.09 5.53
N GLY A 109 12.60 3.38 5.58
CA GLY A 109 13.85 3.84 5.01
C GLY A 109 13.85 3.59 3.50
N LEU A 110 14.28 4.58 2.72
CA LEU A 110 14.54 4.39 1.30
C LEU A 110 15.58 3.25 1.16
N GLY A 111 15.31 2.23 0.35
CA GLY A 111 16.38 1.38 -0.14
C GLY A 111 17.43 2.21 -0.86
N ASN A 112 18.69 1.80 -0.76
CA ASN A 112 19.84 2.54 -1.30
C ASN A 112 19.75 2.83 -2.81
N THR A 113 18.90 2.11 -3.53
CA THR A 113 18.82 2.16 -5.00
C THR A 113 17.60 2.90 -5.52
N LEU A 114 16.62 3.25 -4.67
CA LEU A 114 15.25 3.61 -5.11
C LEU A 114 14.67 2.57 -6.09
N ASP A 115 15.25 1.36 -6.12
CA ASP A 115 14.79 0.25 -6.91
C ASP A 115 13.66 -0.39 -6.13
N PHE A 116 12.45 0.07 -6.46
CA PHE A 116 11.23 -0.41 -5.84
C PHE A 116 11.03 -1.92 -6.00
N ASP A 117 11.77 -2.65 -6.83
CA ASP A 117 11.70 -4.11 -6.85
C ASP A 117 12.76 -4.76 -5.94
N ALA A 118 13.88 -4.08 -5.64
CA ALA A 118 14.95 -4.58 -4.77
C ALA A 118 14.58 -4.56 -3.27
N ASP A 119 13.69 -3.67 -2.84
CA ASP A 119 13.24 -3.53 -1.43
C ASP A 119 12.11 -4.51 -1.05
N MET A 120 11.89 -5.56 -1.83
CA MET A 120 10.88 -6.57 -1.53
C MET A 120 11.29 -7.40 -0.31
N PRO A 121 10.46 -7.51 0.73
CA PRO A 121 10.73 -8.48 1.79
C PRO A 121 10.76 -9.87 1.17
N MET A 122 11.84 -10.61 1.44
CA MET A 122 11.97 -12.00 1.02
C MET A 122 10.68 -12.77 1.38
N PRO A 123 10.11 -13.57 0.46
CA PRO A 123 8.93 -14.35 0.76
C PRO A 123 9.15 -15.15 2.04
N LYS A 124 8.30 -14.96 3.06
CA LYS A 124 8.33 -15.82 4.25
C LYS A 124 8.03 -17.24 3.78
N LEU A 125 9.06 -18.07 3.69
CA LEU A 125 8.94 -19.48 3.31
C LEU A 125 7.99 -20.15 4.30
N LYS A 126 6.77 -20.48 3.84
CA LYS A 126 5.88 -21.34 4.61
C LYS A 126 6.48 -22.73 4.57
N ARG A 127 7.02 -23.17 5.70
CA ARG A 127 7.52 -24.53 5.88
C ARG A 127 6.33 -25.50 5.76
N THR A 128 6.19 -26.13 4.60
CA THR A 128 5.26 -27.25 4.41
C THR A 128 5.74 -28.40 5.28
N LYS A 129 4.87 -28.89 6.17
CA LYS A 129 5.08 -30.18 6.81
C LYS A 129 4.91 -31.24 5.71
N THR A 130 6.02 -31.83 5.28
CA THR A 130 6.00 -33.10 4.56
C THR A 130 5.50 -34.16 5.53
N ASN A 131 4.28 -34.64 5.33
CA ASN A 131 3.87 -35.90 5.92
C ASN A 131 4.61 -36.99 5.14
N ALA A 132 5.58 -37.63 5.79
CA ALA A 132 6.19 -38.85 5.29
C ALA A 132 5.11 -39.95 5.25
N LEU A 133 5.10 -40.70 4.15
CA LEU A 133 4.24 -41.85 3.87
C LEU A 133 4.48 -42.99 4.88
#